data_AF-A0A8T2HTT3-F1
#
_entry.id   AF-A0A8T2HTT3-F1
#
_cell.length_a   1.000
_cell.length_b   1.000
_cell.length_c   1.000
_cell.angle_alpha   90.00
_cell.angle_beta   90.00
_cell.angle_gamma   90.00
#
_symmetry.space_group_name_H-M   'P 1'
#
loop_
_entity.id
_entity.type
_entity.pdbx_description
1 polymer ?
#
loop_
_entity_poly.entity_id
_entity_poly.type
_entity_poly.pdbx_seq_one_letter_code
_entity_poly.pdbx_strand_id
1 'polypeptide(L)'
;MAARCTHPCCQLQITSFLPTHRWQTNYKPASIVASSKRNSHDKKLEQQQITLQSQLSRALSPLFATTILVTTAAPLLAALAENVRVEDVTSSTLRAGLEAANEGRLDAAEKFFKAYLAQEDPSSASGFSNLGNVHLQQGKTQLALEDFTKAVDLAPEAAVPRLNRSIAYEQLGVDEEKQGRETAAADYYKKALADCDAATAADPKEFAAWFDKGNVQMRVGDYTGALESYNKAADLAAIPGYRLRAATLQYQTGDIAKAKQTMRGIIRKNSNYAEARAALAAVNWAEGNVDVAEELLASAEDLDGALWKDLNEVREMTRWPPALYDAYSRLLKVIP
;
A
#
# COMPACT_ATOMS: atom_id res chain seq x y z
N MET A 1 26.95 -1.49 -2.27
CA MET A 1 26.52 -0.93 -0.97
C MET A 1 25.26 -0.13 -1.22
N ALA A 2 24.10 -0.72 -0.91
CA ALA A 2 22.83 -0.02 -0.82
C ALA A 2 22.37 -0.28 0.62
N ALA A 3 22.15 0.77 1.40
CA ALA A 3 21.62 0.64 2.75
C ALA A 3 20.17 0.13 2.63
N ARG A 4 19.98 -1.13 2.98
CA ARG A 4 18.68 -1.83 2.97
C ARG A 4 18.05 -1.65 4.34
N CYS A 5 16.76 -1.32 4.37
CA CYS A 5 15.98 -1.39 5.59
C CYS A 5 15.77 -2.87 5.94
N THR A 6 16.42 -3.35 7.00
CA THR A 6 16.32 -4.73 7.53
C THR A 6 15.16 -4.87 8.53
N HIS A 7 14.21 -3.92 8.55
CA HIS A 7 13.30 -3.71 9.68
C HIS A 7 11.86 -4.20 9.41
N PRO A 8 11.15 -4.73 10.42
CA PRO A 8 9.76 -5.23 10.33
C PRO A 8 8.67 -4.23 9.88
N CYS A 9 9.04 -2.99 9.53
CA CYS A 9 8.14 -1.94 9.05
C CYS A 9 7.29 -2.33 7.83
N CYS A 10 7.77 -3.27 7.00
CA CYS A 10 7.06 -3.65 5.77
C CYS A 10 5.76 -4.43 6.01
N GLN A 11 5.49 -4.91 7.22
CA GLN A 11 4.29 -5.70 7.48
C GLN A 11 3.01 -4.87 7.58
N LEU A 12 3.11 -3.60 7.98
CA LEU A 12 1.97 -2.72 8.22
C LEU A 12 2.07 -1.45 7.38
N GLN A 13 2.53 -1.54 6.13
CA GLN A 13 2.30 -0.44 5.19
C GLN A 13 0.79 -0.24 5.10
N ILE A 14 0.31 0.89 5.63
CA ILE A 14 -1.03 1.36 5.38
C ILE A 14 -1.08 1.59 3.88
N THR A 15 -1.63 0.62 3.14
CA THR A 15 -2.13 0.85 1.80
C THR A 15 -3.17 1.94 1.97
N SER A 16 -2.78 3.20 1.78
CA SER A 16 -3.59 4.42 1.67
C SER A 16 -4.97 4.31 2.31
N PHE A 17 -5.21 4.99 3.45
CA PHE A 17 -6.51 5.28 4.05
C PHE A 17 -7.71 5.02 3.10
N LEU A 18 -8.15 3.77 3.05
CA LEU A 18 -9.49 3.40 2.63
C LEU A 18 -10.25 3.41 3.95
N PRO A 19 -11.25 4.28 4.12
CA PRO A 19 -12.09 4.28 5.30
C PRO A 19 -12.51 2.84 5.61
N THR A 20 -12.18 2.38 6.81
CA THR A 20 -12.66 1.12 7.34
C THR A 20 -14.17 1.23 7.49
N HIS A 21 -14.90 1.00 6.41
CA HIS A 21 -16.16 0.29 6.33
C HIS A 21 -16.42 -0.05 4.85
N ARG A 22 -16.47 -1.36 4.57
CA ARG A 22 -17.05 -2.00 3.37
C ARG A 22 -16.19 -2.30 2.12
N TRP A 23 -14.88 -2.02 2.10
CA TRP A 23 -13.99 -2.51 1.01
C TRP A 23 -13.14 -3.71 1.43
N GLN A 24 -13.79 -4.86 1.63
CA GLN A 24 -13.15 -6.14 1.38
C GLN A 24 -13.58 -6.63 -0.01
N THR A 25 -12.96 -6.11 -1.07
CA THR A 25 -13.05 -6.75 -2.38
C THR A 25 -11.73 -7.43 -2.73
N ASN A 26 -11.62 -8.68 -2.25
CA ASN A 26 -10.86 -9.77 -2.87
C ASN A 26 -9.39 -9.51 -3.24
N TYR A 27 -8.63 -8.85 -2.38
CA TYR A 27 -7.19 -9.11 -2.27
C TYR A 27 -6.91 -9.73 -0.90
N LYS A 28 -6.99 -11.07 -0.83
CA LYS A 28 -6.22 -11.79 0.19
C LYS A 28 -4.75 -11.53 -0.16
N PRO A 29 -3.94 -10.80 0.64
CA PRO A 29 -2.54 -11.19 0.70
C PRO A 29 -2.57 -12.69 1.03
N ALA A 30 -1.72 -13.48 0.39
CA ALA A 30 -1.59 -14.88 0.73
C ALA A 30 -1.28 -14.99 2.24
N SER A 31 -2.32 -15.11 3.05
CA SER A 31 -2.21 -15.63 4.38
C SER A 31 -1.78 -17.07 4.15
N ILE A 32 -0.56 -17.37 4.59
CA ILE A 32 -0.09 -18.73 4.75
C ILE A 32 -0.92 -19.31 5.90
N VAL A 33 -2.19 -19.62 5.62
CA VAL A 33 -2.96 -20.58 6.40
C VAL A 33 -2.67 -21.91 5.72
N ALA A 34 -1.56 -22.52 6.12
CA ALA A 34 -1.30 -23.91 5.85
C ALA A 34 -2.38 -24.73 6.57
N SER A 35 -3.44 -25.09 5.84
CA SER A 35 -4.40 -26.07 6.31
C SER A 35 -3.70 -27.43 6.36
N SER A 36 -3.59 -27.96 7.56
CA SER A 36 -2.98 -29.25 7.83
C SER A 36 -3.83 -30.37 7.22
N LYS A 37 -3.26 -31.10 6.24
CA LYS A 37 -3.45 -32.55 6.01
C LYS A 37 -2.42 -33.02 4.98
N ARG A 38 -1.21 -33.34 5.45
CA ARG A 38 -0.16 -33.95 4.63
C ARG A 38 -0.49 -35.42 4.38
N ASN A 39 -0.49 -35.82 3.11
CA ASN A 39 -0.85 -37.17 2.66
C ASN A 39 0.39 -38.09 2.66
N SER A 40 0.20 -39.40 2.82
CA SER A 40 1.28 -40.39 3.02
C SER A 40 2.25 -40.55 1.82
N HIS A 41 1.91 -39.98 0.67
CA HIS A 41 2.74 -39.97 -0.54
C HIS A 41 3.95 -39.01 -0.43
N ASP A 42 3.79 -37.86 0.25
CA ASP A 42 4.86 -36.84 0.37
C ASP A 42 6.01 -37.30 1.27
N LYS A 43 5.70 -38.14 2.28
CA LYS A 43 6.73 -38.75 3.14
C LYS A 43 7.66 -39.71 2.39
N LYS A 44 7.19 -40.35 1.31
CA LYS A 44 8.02 -41.27 0.50
C LYS A 44 9.01 -40.51 -0.40
N LEU A 45 8.65 -39.32 -0.87
CA LEU A 45 9.51 -38.47 -1.69
C LEU A 45 10.63 -37.81 -0.87
N GLU A 46 10.34 -37.36 0.36
CA GLU A 46 11.37 -36.83 1.28
C GLU A 46 12.39 -37.91 1.69
N GLN A 47 11.95 -39.14 1.94
CA GLN A 47 12.84 -40.23 2.32
C GLN A 47 13.78 -40.66 1.18
N GLN A 48 13.33 -40.55 -0.08
CA GLN A 48 14.15 -40.82 -1.27
C GLN A 48 15.19 -39.71 -1.52
N GLN A 49 14.85 -38.44 -1.23
CA GLN A 49 15.79 -37.31 -1.38
C GLN A 49 16.90 -37.31 -0.31
N ILE A 50 16.59 -37.68 0.93
CA ILE A 50 17.58 -37.78 2.03
C ILE A 50 18.60 -38.91 1.76
N THR A 51 18.18 -40.00 1.12
CA THR A 51 19.05 -41.14 0.81
C THR A 51 20.11 -40.78 -0.24
N LEU A 52 19.77 -39.96 -1.25
CA LEU A 52 20.73 -39.48 -2.27
C LEU A 52 21.79 -38.52 -1.71
N GLN A 53 21.42 -37.63 -0.78
CA GLN A 53 22.37 -36.69 -0.16
C GLN A 53 23.40 -37.39 0.75
N SER A 54 23.04 -38.50 1.38
CA SER A 54 23.96 -39.30 2.20
C SER A 54 25.01 -40.09 1.40
N GLN A 55 24.75 -40.40 0.12
CA GLN A 55 25.69 -41.13 -0.73
C GLN A 55 26.71 -40.21 -1.41
N LEU A 56 26.38 -38.95 -1.63
CA LEU A 56 27.29 -37.95 -2.22
C LEU A 56 28.31 -37.37 -1.23
N SER A 57 28.08 -37.48 0.09
CA SER A 57 28.98 -36.96 1.13
C SER A 57 30.12 -37.91 1.53
N ARG A 58 30.19 -39.12 0.95
CA ARG A 58 31.23 -40.13 1.27
C ARG A 58 32.32 -40.32 0.21
N ALA A 59 32.28 -39.58 -0.88
CA ALA A 59 33.36 -39.54 -1.84
C ALA A 59 33.88 -38.10 -1.91
N LEU A 60 35.01 -37.86 -1.26
CA LEU A 60 36.02 -36.81 -1.49
C LEU A 60 36.50 -36.16 -0.18
N SER A 61 37.55 -36.75 0.40
CA SER A 61 38.64 -36.10 1.17
C SER A 61 39.66 -37.19 1.55
N PRO A 62 40.95 -36.89 1.78
CA PRO A 62 41.66 -35.60 1.68
C PRO A 62 42.98 -35.67 0.86
N LEU A 63 43.54 -34.51 0.46
CA LEU A 63 44.98 -34.17 0.67
C LEU A 63 45.35 -32.82 0.04
N PHE A 64 46.13 -32.08 0.84
CA PHE A 64 46.95 -30.89 0.57
C PHE A 64 46.31 -29.48 0.58
N ALA A 65 46.52 -28.86 1.74
CA ALA A 65 46.71 -27.45 1.95
C ALA A 65 47.77 -26.84 1.00
N THR A 66 47.51 -25.64 0.49
CA THR A 66 48.23 -24.40 0.83
C THR A 66 47.66 -23.24 0.00
N THR A 67 47.12 -22.23 0.68
CA THR A 67 47.06 -20.80 0.30
C THR A 67 47.03 -20.45 -1.19
N ILE A 68 45.81 -20.24 -1.71
CA ILE A 68 45.57 -19.17 -2.68
C ILE A 68 44.48 -18.29 -2.10
N LEU A 69 44.85 -17.07 -1.74
CA LEU A 69 43.92 -16.01 -1.35
C LEU A 69 43.12 -15.60 -2.60
N VAL A 70 42.11 -16.40 -2.96
CA VAL A 70 41.08 -16.03 -3.92
C VAL A 70 39.90 -15.48 -3.12
N THR A 71 40.03 -14.26 -2.60
CA THR A 71 38.90 -13.53 -2.01
C THR A 71 38.06 -12.85 -3.09
N THR A 72 37.74 -13.58 -4.16
CA THR A 72 36.76 -13.17 -5.16
C THR A 72 35.60 -14.15 -5.13
N ALA A 73 34.39 -13.62 -4.99
CA ALA A 73 33.08 -14.29 -5.03
C ALA A 73 32.43 -14.74 -3.69
N ALA A 74 32.79 -14.13 -2.57
CA ALA A 74 31.93 -14.10 -1.37
C ALA A 74 30.86 -12.98 -1.31
N PRO A 75 30.56 -12.20 -2.38
CA PRO A 75 29.35 -11.39 -2.38
C PRO A 75 28.50 -11.70 -3.62
N LEU A 76 27.76 -12.81 -3.66
CA LEU A 76 26.68 -12.97 -4.65
C LEU A 76 25.67 -14.10 -4.36
N LEU A 77 25.31 -14.38 -3.10
CA LEU A 77 24.20 -15.32 -2.80
C LEU A 77 23.35 -14.91 -1.57
N ALA A 78 23.36 -13.62 -1.23
CA ALA A 78 22.42 -13.00 -0.28
C ALA A 78 21.69 -11.80 -0.94
N ALA A 79 21.21 -12.01 -2.16
CA ALA A 79 19.98 -11.39 -2.62
C ALA A 79 18.92 -12.46 -2.35
N LEU A 80 17.89 -12.20 -1.54
CA LEU A 80 16.64 -11.57 -1.97
C LEU A 80 16.04 -10.77 -0.79
N ALA A 81 15.34 -9.69 -1.08
CA ALA A 81 14.54 -8.97 -0.09
C ALA A 81 13.43 -9.90 0.41
N GLU A 82 13.63 -10.47 1.59
CA GLU A 82 12.63 -11.30 2.24
C GLU A 82 11.71 -10.37 3.04
N ASN A 83 10.44 -10.32 2.68
CA ASN A 83 9.42 -9.75 3.56
C ASN A 83 9.55 -10.48 4.90
N VAL A 84 9.97 -9.76 5.94
CA VAL A 84 10.09 -10.31 7.30
C VAL A 84 8.74 -10.93 7.63
N ARG A 85 8.67 -12.25 7.88
CA ARG A 85 7.43 -12.90 8.29
C ARG A 85 7.23 -12.71 9.79
N VAL A 86 5.99 -12.75 10.25
CA VAL A 86 5.67 -12.59 11.68
C VAL A 86 6.38 -13.66 12.50
N GLU A 87 6.49 -14.87 11.95
CA GLU A 87 7.18 -16.01 12.55
C GLU A 87 8.70 -15.81 12.68
N ASP A 88 9.27 -14.93 11.85
CA ASP A 88 10.71 -14.60 11.88
C ASP A 88 11.01 -13.52 12.94
N VAL A 89 9.99 -12.88 13.52
CA VAL A 89 10.12 -11.87 14.59
C VAL A 89 10.42 -12.57 15.92
N THR A 90 11.65 -12.42 16.39
CA THR A 90 12.16 -13.06 17.62
C THR A 90 11.58 -12.46 18.89
N SER A 91 11.29 -11.15 18.91
CA SER A 91 10.63 -10.49 20.04
C SER A 91 9.17 -10.95 20.13
N SER A 92 8.83 -11.60 21.24
CA SER A 92 7.46 -12.06 21.50
C SER A 92 6.50 -10.88 21.63
N THR A 93 6.93 -9.78 22.26
CA THR A 93 6.12 -8.57 22.43
C THR A 93 5.87 -7.87 21.11
N LEU A 94 6.89 -7.71 20.27
CA LEU A 94 6.75 -7.12 18.95
C LEU A 94 5.83 -7.98 18.07
N ARG A 95 6.02 -9.30 18.09
CA ARG A 95 5.17 -10.25 17.37
C ARG A 95 3.70 -10.16 17.79
N ALA A 96 3.43 -10.11 19.09
CA ALA A 96 2.07 -9.94 19.61
C ALA A 96 1.45 -8.61 19.18
N GLY A 97 2.24 -7.53 19.10
CA GLY A 97 1.79 -6.23 18.57
C GLY A 97 1.40 -6.31 17.09
N LEU A 98 2.22 -6.96 16.27
CA LEU A 98 1.97 -7.17 14.84
C LEU A 98 0.73 -8.05 14.61
N GLU A 99 0.59 -9.15 15.33
CA GLU A 99 -0.59 -10.03 15.29
C GLU A 99 -1.86 -9.27 15.68
N ALA A 100 -1.82 -8.52 16.79
CA ALA A 100 -2.95 -7.71 17.22
C ALA A 100 -3.33 -6.63 16.20
N ALA A 101 -2.36 -5.97 15.56
CA ALA A 101 -2.61 -5.00 14.51
C ALA A 101 -3.25 -5.65 13.28
N ASN A 102 -2.72 -6.79 12.82
CA ASN A 102 -3.25 -7.55 11.68
C ASN A 102 -4.69 -8.04 11.90
N GLU A 103 -5.05 -8.33 13.15
CA GLU A 103 -6.39 -8.74 13.54
C GLU A 103 -7.32 -7.56 13.89
N GLY A 104 -6.84 -6.31 13.71
CA GLY A 104 -7.62 -5.09 13.97
C GLY A 104 -7.85 -4.78 15.45
N ARG A 105 -7.17 -5.48 16.37
CA ARG A 105 -7.22 -5.19 17.81
C ARG A 105 -6.28 -4.04 18.17
N LEU A 106 -6.64 -2.84 17.72
CA LEU A 106 -5.77 -1.65 17.77
C LEU A 106 -5.34 -1.28 19.20
N ASP A 107 -6.23 -1.36 20.18
CA ASP A 107 -5.87 -1.05 21.58
C ASP A 107 -4.86 -2.06 22.16
N ALA A 108 -4.97 -3.33 21.78
CA ALA A 108 -4.00 -4.35 22.18
C ALA A 108 -2.66 -4.14 21.47
N ALA A 109 -2.70 -3.84 20.16
CA ALA A 109 -1.50 -3.54 19.37
C ALA A 109 -0.73 -2.35 19.94
N GLU A 110 -1.43 -1.25 20.27
CA GLU A 110 -0.87 -0.07 20.91
C GLU A 110 -0.14 -0.45 22.21
N LYS A 111 -0.77 -1.25 23.07
CA LYS A 111 -0.17 -1.70 24.33
C LYS A 111 1.10 -2.52 24.10
N PHE A 112 1.09 -3.45 23.15
CA PHE A 112 2.27 -4.26 22.83
C PHE A 112 3.41 -3.44 22.23
N PHE A 113 3.13 -2.54 21.27
CA PHE A 113 4.18 -1.69 20.70
C PHE A 113 4.79 -0.74 21.74
N LYS A 114 3.97 -0.15 22.62
CA LYS A 114 4.49 0.65 23.75
C LYS A 114 5.35 -0.17 24.70
N ALA A 115 4.94 -1.40 25.03
CA ALA A 115 5.74 -2.28 25.87
C ALA A 115 7.08 -2.65 25.22
N TYR A 116 7.07 -2.98 23.92
CA TYR A 116 8.27 -3.27 23.14
C TYR A 116 9.24 -2.08 23.14
N LEU A 117 8.74 -0.87 22.86
CA LEU A 117 9.54 0.35 22.87
C LEU A 117 10.06 0.71 24.27
N ALA A 118 9.34 0.37 25.33
CA ALA A 118 9.77 0.70 26.69
C ALA A 118 10.79 -0.31 27.27
N GLN A 119 10.70 -1.59 26.88
CA GLN A 119 11.36 -2.69 27.60
C GLN A 119 12.40 -3.43 26.76
N GLU A 120 12.28 -3.41 25.44
CA GLU A 120 13.11 -4.24 24.56
C GLU A 120 13.96 -3.40 23.61
N ASP A 121 13.37 -2.42 22.91
CA ASP A 121 14.11 -1.56 21.99
C ASP A 121 13.54 -0.12 21.93
N PRO A 122 13.99 0.78 22.83
CA PRO A 122 13.59 2.19 22.84
C PRO A 122 14.05 3.02 21.64
N SER A 123 14.89 2.45 20.78
CA SER A 123 15.43 3.09 19.58
C SER A 123 14.89 2.48 18.29
N SER A 124 13.87 1.62 18.37
CA SER A 124 13.31 0.95 17.21
C SER A 124 12.52 1.92 16.33
N ALA A 125 13.13 2.43 15.25
CA ALA A 125 12.41 3.20 14.23
C ALA A 125 11.19 2.43 13.69
N SER A 126 11.29 1.10 13.62
CA SER A 126 10.18 0.25 13.23
C SER A 126 9.08 0.09 14.27
N GLY A 127 9.44 0.04 15.55
CA GLY A 127 8.46 0.03 16.64
C GLY A 127 7.65 1.32 16.65
N PHE A 128 8.31 2.47 16.52
CA PHE A 128 7.63 3.77 16.41
C PHE A 128 6.79 3.88 15.14
N SER A 129 7.26 3.41 13.98
CA SER A 129 6.45 3.37 12.75
C SER A 129 5.19 2.52 12.93
N ASN A 130 5.30 1.35 13.55
CA ASN A 130 4.14 0.47 13.76
C ASN A 130 3.16 1.06 14.78
N LEU A 131 3.66 1.70 15.84
CA LEU A 131 2.82 2.41 16.80
C LEU A 131 2.07 3.57 16.14
N GLY A 132 2.76 4.37 15.33
CA GLY A 132 2.14 5.47 14.59
C GLY A 132 1.07 4.97 13.61
N ASN A 133 1.27 3.83 12.96
CA ASN A 133 0.26 3.21 12.10
C ASN A 133 -0.99 2.79 12.90
N VAL A 134 -0.81 2.24 14.11
CA VAL A 134 -1.94 1.92 15.01
C VAL A 134 -2.68 3.18 15.42
N HIS A 135 -1.97 4.26 15.78
CA HIS A 135 -2.59 5.53 16.11
C HIS A 135 -3.35 6.15 14.94
N LEU A 136 -2.83 6.09 13.71
CA LEU A 136 -3.57 6.52 12.52
C LEU A 136 -4.89 5.74 12.36
N GLN A 137 -4.84 4.41 12.50
CA GLN A 137 -6.04 3.57 12.38
C GLN A 137 -7.06 3.84 13.50
N GLN A 138 -6.61 4.29 14.67
CA GLN A 138 -7.48 4.75 15.76
C GLN A 138 -7.99 6.18 15.58
N GLY A 139 -7.62 6.89 14.50
CA GLY A 139 -7.95 8.30 14.29
C GLY A 139 -7.15 9.28 15.17
N LYS A 140 -6.09 8.81 15.82
CA LYS A 140 -5.21 9.62 16.68
C LYS A 140 -4.06 10.22 15.85
N THR A 141 -4.42 11.00 14.82
CA THR A 141 -3.47 11.49 13.79
C THR A 141 -2.30 12.28 14.38
N GLN A 142 -2.54 13.09 15.41
CA GLN A 142 -1.48 13.87 16.05
C GLN A 142 -0.46 12.99 16.78
N LEU A 143 -0.90 11.94 17.48
CA LEU A 143 0.01 11.01 18.15
C LEU A 143 0.81 10.20 17.11
N ALA A 144 0.15 9.79 16.03
CA ALA A 144 0.85 9.12 14.94
C ALA A 144 1.95 9.99 14.32
N LEU A 145 1.70 11.29 14.15
CA LEU A 145 2.70 12.23 13.65
C LEU A 145 3.93 12.31 14.59
N GLU A 146 3.73 12.28 15.90
CA GLU A 146 4.81 12.25 16.90
C GLU A 146 5.64 10.96 16.77
N ASP A 147 4.97 9.81 16.69
CA ASP A 147 5.63 8.50 16.55
C ASP A 147 6.40 8.39 15.23
N PHE A 148 5.82 8.81 14.10
CA PHE A 148 6.54 8.82 12.82
C PHE A 148 7.70 9.81 12.81
N THR A 149 7.55 10.95 13.47
CA THR A 149 8.68 11.89 13.62
C THR A 149 9.82 11.24 14.37
N LYS A 150 9.52 10.53 15.46
CA LYS A 150 10.55 9.77 16.19
C LYS A 150 11.18 8.68 15.33
N ALA A 151 10.39 7.98 14.52
CA ALA A 151 10.90 6.98 13.57
C ALA A 151 11.82 7.59 12.50
N VAL A 152 11.47 8.76 11.95
CA VAL A 152 12.31 9.50 11.00
C VAL A 152 13.61 9.97 11.65
N ASP A 153 13.57 10.46 12.89
CA ASP A 153 14.77 10.89 13.62
C ASP A 153 15.74 9.72 13.88
N LEU A 154 15.20 8.53 14.14
CA LEU A 154 15.98 7.31 14.38
C LEU A 154 16.52 6.67 13.08
N ALA A 155 15.81 6.84 11.96
CA ALA A 155 16.18 6.28 10.66
C ALA A 155 16.01 7.32 9.54
N PRO A 156 16.86 8.37 9.51
CA PRO A 156 16.70 9.50 8.59
C PRO A 156 17.02 9.16 7.14
N GLU A 157 17.51 7.96 6.81
CA GLU A 157 17.72 7.56 5.40
C GLU A 157 16.67 6.54 4.93
N ALA A 158 15.75 6.13 5.81
CA ALA A 158 14.70 5.17 5.46
C ALA A 158 13.53 5.88 4.77
N ALA A 159 13.02 5.27 3.69
CA ALA A 159 11.85 5.76 2.97
C ALA A 159 10.55 5.57 3.76
N VAL A 160 10.38 4.42 4.41
CA VAL A 160 9.10 4.02 5.05
C VAL A 160 8.65 4.96 6.16
N PRO A 161 9.49 5.40 7.12
CA PRO A 161 9.05 6.34 8.16
C PRO A 161 8.56 7.67 7.60
N ARG A 162 9.21 8.17 6.52
CA ARG A 162 8.77 9.39 5.83
C ARG A 162 7.46 9.19 5.10
N LEU A 163 7.31 8.07 4.40
CA LEU A 163 6.06 7.69 3.75
C LEU A 163 4.91 7.66 4.77
N ASN A 164 5.09 7.02 5.93
CA ASN A 164 4.02 6.96 6.92
C ASN A 164 3.72 8.37 7.51
N ARG A 165 4.75 9.20 7.69
CA ARG A 165 4.56 10.58 8.14
C ARG A 165 3.86 11.47 7.11
N SER A 166 4.10 11.26 5.82
CA SER A 166 3.39 12.00 4.77
C SER A 166 1.90 11.69 4.77
N ILE A 167 1.51 10.44 5.02
CA ILE A 167 0.10 10.04 5.20
C ILE A 167 -0.53 10.78 6.39
N ALA A 168 0.17 10.87 7.52
CA ALA A 168 -0.31 11.60 8.70
C ALA A 168 -0.47 13.10 8.41
N TYR A 169 0.49 13.72 7.72
CA TYR A 169 0.38 15.11 7.26
C TYR A 169 -0.77 15.31 6.27
N GLU A 170 -0.96 14.40 5.32
CA GLU A 170 -2.10 14.46 4.40
C GLU A 170 -3.42 14.46 5.18
N GLN A 171 -3.59 13.54 6.14
CA GLN A 171 -4.81 13.44 6.95
C GLN A 171 -5.05 14.73 7.76
N LEU A 172 -4.02 15.28 8.39
CA LEU A 172 -4.14 16.58 9.08
C LEU A 172 -4.54 17.68 8.11
N GLY A 173 -3.94 17.73 6.92
CA GLY A 173 -4.33 18.68 5.87
C GLY A 173 -5.81 18.57 5.50
N VAL A 174 -6.31 17.34 5.34
CA VAL A 174 -7.74 17.07 5.06
C VAL A 174 -8.62 17.53 6.22
N ASP A 175 -8.20 17.30 7.47
CA ASP A 175 -8.95 17.74 8.65
C ASP A 175 -8.99 19.27 8.77
N GLU A 176 -7.92 19.96 8.35
CA GLU A 176 -7.86 21.42 8.23
C GLU A 176 -8.76 21.95 7.11
N GLU A 177 -8.78 21.31 5.93
CA GLU A 177 -9.71 21.63 4.83
C GLU A 177 -11.16 21.54 5.28
N LYS A 178 -11.52 20.45 6.00
CA LYS A 178 -12.87 20.25 6.54
C LYS A 178 -13.28 21.33 7.54
N GLN A 179 -12.31 21.98 8.18
CA GLN A 179 -12.52 23.10 9.09
C GLN A 179 -12.46 24.49 8.40
N GLY A 180 -12.27 24.52 7.08
CA GLY A 180 -12.14 25.76 6.31
C GLY A 180 -10.81 26.50 6.53
N ARG A 181 -9.79 25.82 7.07
CA ARG A 181 -8.47 26.41 7.39
C ARG A 181 -7.47 26.13 6.28
N GLU A 182 -7.71 26.74 5.12
CA GLU A 182 -6.95 26.49 3.87
C GLU A 182 -5.44 26.70 4.01
N THR A 183 -4.98 27.74 4.71
CA THR A 183 -3.55 27.98 4.92
C THR A 183 -2.90 26.87 5.74
N ALA A 184 -3.57 26.40 6.80
CA ALA A 184 -3.07 25.31 7.62
C ALA A 184 -3.04 23.98 6.84
N ALA A 185 -4.08 23.73 6.03
CA ALA A 185 -4.12 22.58 5.13
C ALA A 185 -2.95 22.59 4.14
N ALA A 186 -2.70 23.73 3.49
CA ALA A 186 -1.61 23.90 2.54
C ALA A 186 -0.23 23.67 3.18
N ASP A 187 -0.03 24.12 4.43
CA ASP A 187 1.20 23.88 5.18
C ASP A 187 1.42 22.38 5.45
N TYR A 188 0.36 21.64 5.77
CA TYR A 188 0.45 20.19 5.95
C TYR A 188 0.70 19.46 4.63
N TYR A 189 0.03 19.82 3.54
CA TYR A 189 0.29 19.21 2.23
C TYR A 189 1.71 19.48 1.74
N LYS A 190 2.27 20.65 2.01
CA LYS A 190 3.67 20.96 1.71
C LYS A 190 4.62 20.03 2.48
N LYS A 191 4.36 19.76 3.76
CA LYS A 191 5.14 18.81 4.56
C LYS A 191 4.98 17.38 4.05
N ALA A 192 3.76 16.97 3.72
CA ALA A 192 3.48 15.66 3.15
C ALA A 192 4.23 15.44 1.83
N LEU A 193 4.20 16.43 0.92
CA LEU A 193 4.89 16.36 -0.36
C LEU A 193 6.42 16.27 -0.18
N ALA A 194 6.99 17.05 0.75
CA ALA A 194 8.41 16.97 1.06
C ALA A 194 8.83 15.59 1.58
N ASP A 195 8.01 14.95 2.43
CA ASP A 195 8.27 13.59 2.91
C ASP A 195 8.11 12.55 1.79
N CYS A 196 7.12 12.70 0.91
CA CYS A 196 6.95 11.86 -0.28
C CYS A 196 8.14 12.00 -1.26
N ASP A 197 8.63 13.22 -1.49
CA ASP A 197 9.80 13.47 -2.34
C ASP A 197 11.05 12.82 -1.75
N ALA A 198 11.27 12.97 -0.45
CA ALA A 198 12.39 12.32 0.23
C ALA A 198 12.24 10.78 0.23
N ALA A 199 11.03 10.24 0.39
CA ALA A 199 10.78 8.80 0.35
C ALA A 199 11.05 8.21 -1.04
N THR A 200 10.54 8.85 -2.11
CA THR A 200 10.76 8.43 -3.50
C THR A 200 12.21 8.61 -3.95
N ALA A 201 12.95 9.58 -3.39
CA ALA A 201 14.39 9.72 -3.61
C ALA A 201 15.20 8.61 -2.90
N ALA A 202 14.82 8.26 -1.66
CA ALA A 202 15.48 7.22 -0.88
C ALA A 202 15.25 5.82 -1.45
N ASP A 203 14.01 5.52 -1.88
CA ASP A 203 13.68 4.29 -2.61
C ASP A 203 12.79 4.58 -3.82
N PRO A 204 13.39 4.74 -5.02
CA PRO A 204 12.62 4.97 -6.25
C PRO A 204 11.73 3.81 -6.67
N LYS A 205 11.88 2.61 -6.08
CA LYS A 205 11.07 1.43 -6.39
C LYS A 205 9.92 1.20 -5.40
N GLU A 206 9.84 2.01 -4.34
CA GLU A 206 8.72 1.97 -3.40
C GLU A 206 7.47 2.57 -4.06
N PHE A 207 6.63 1.70 -4.63
CA PHE A 207 5.44 2.11 -5.37
C PHE A 207 4.43 2.83 -4.48
N ALA A 208 4.37 2.52 -3.17
CA ALA A 208 3.46 3.17 -2.24
C ALA A 208 3.83 4.66 -2.07
N ALA A 209 5.13 4.98 -2.05
CA ALA A 209 5.60 6.36 -1.98
C ALA A 209 5.21 7.19 -3.21
N TRP A 210 5.28 6.59 -4.40
CA TRP A 210 4.77 7.23 -5.63
C TRP A 210 3.26 7.41 -5.60
N PHE A 211 2.52 6.42 -5.09
CA PHE A 211 1.07 6.52 -4.99
C PHE A 211 0.63 7.63 -4.03
N ASP A 212 1.23 7.70 -2.84
CA ASP A 212 0.89 8.71 -1.84
C ASP A 212 1.37 10.11 -2.25
N LYS A 213 2.48 10.21 -2.99
CA LYS A 213 2.85 11.45 -3.68
C LYS A 213 1.75 11.92 -4.62
N GLY A 214 1.21 11.02 -5.44
CA GLY A 214 0.08 11.32 -6.33
C GLY A 214 -1.16 11.78 -5.58
N ASN A 215 -1.45 11.18 -4.42
CA ASN A 215 -2.57 11.58 -3.56
C ASN A 215 -2.40 13.01 -3.02
N VAL A 216 -1.21 13.37 -2.54
CA VAL A 216 -0.93 14.72 -2.05
C VAL A 216 -0.95 15.73 -3.20
N GLN A 217 -0.40 15.38 -4.36
CA GLN A 217 -0.43 16.23 -5.56
C GLN A 217 -1.87 16.50 -6.04
N MET A 218 -2.74 15.48 -5.98
CA MET A 218 -4.18 15.62 -6.22
C MET A 218 -4.83 16.66 -5.30
N ARG A 219 -4.48 16.67 -4.01
CA ARG A 219 -5.02 17.62 -3.02
C ARG A 219 -4.62 19.06 -3.34
N VAL A 220 -3.39 19.28 -3.74
CA VAL A 220 -2.89 20.63 -4.08
C VAL A 220 -3.19 21.05 -5.52
N GLY A 221 -3.93 20.23 -6.28
CA GLY A 221 -4.34 20.53 -7.66
C GLY A 221 -3.25 20.32 -8.72
N ASP A 222 -2.12 19.70 -8.37
CA ASP A 222 -1.07 19.31 -9.32
C ASP A 222 -1.46 18.03 -10.06
N TYR A 223 -2.41 18.13 -10.98
CA TYR A 223 -2.92 16.98 -11.73
C TYR A 223 -1.89 16.38 -12.69
N THR A 224 -0.96 17.20 -13.21
CA THR A 224 0.09 16.71 -14.11
C THR A 224 1.10 15.87 -13.33
N GLY A 225 1.61 16.39 -12.21
CA GLY A 225 2.51 15.65 -11.35
C GLY A 225 1.84 14.42 -10.72
N ALA A 226 0.56 14.52 -10.31
CA ALA A 226 -0.18 13.37 -9.80
C ALA A 226 -0.30 12.24 -10.84
N LEU A 227 -0.56 12.59 -12.11
CA LEU A 227 -0.64 11.61 -13.20
C LEU A 227 0.71 10.91 -13.41
N GLU A 228 1.82 11.65 -13.36
CA GLU A 228 3.17 11.07 -13.43
C GLU A 228 3.42 10.10 -12.27
N SER A 229 3.13 10.53 -11.05
CA SER A 229 3.30 9.74 -9.83
C SER A 229 2.45 8.45 -9.84
N TYR A 230 1.18 8.51 -10.23
CA TYR A 230 0.34 7.32 -10.36
C TYR A 230 0.80 6.38 -11.47
N ASN A 231 1.28 6.90 -12.60
CA ASN A 231 1.87 6.06 -13.65
C ASN A 231 3.12 5.35 -13.15
N LYS A 232 4.00 6.04 -12.40
CA LYS A 232 5.17 5.40 -11.77
C LYS A 232 4.76 4.28 -10.81
N ALA A 233 3.77 4.52 -9.94
CA ALA A 233 3.24 3.48 -9.06
C ALA A 233 2.68 2.28 -9.85
N ALA A 234 1.92 2.55 -10.93
CA ALA A 234 1.31 1.53 -11.78
C ALA A 234 2.31 0.73 -12.65
N ASP A 235 3.47 1.30 -12.94
CA ASP A 235 4.56 0.64 -13.65
C ASP A 235 5.39 -0.25 -12.70
N LEU A 236 5.59 0.19 -11.46
CA LEU A 236 6.29 -0.55 -10.41
C LEU A 236 5.45 -1.70 -9.84
N ALA A 237 4.13 -1.51 -9.73
CA ALA A 237 3.19 -2.50 -9.22
C ALA A 237 1.97 -2.62 -10.14
N ALA A 238 1.65 -3.86 -10.54
CA ALA A 238 0.50 -4.15 -11.39
C ALA A 238 -0.85 -4.11 -10.65
N ILE A 239 -1.02 -3.15 -9.74
CA ILE A 239 -2.25 -2.94 -8.96
C ILE A 239 -3.23 -2.11 -9.81
N PRO A 240 -4.45 -2.61 -10.11
CA PRO A 240 -5.38 -1.91 -10.99
C PRO A 240 -5.80 -0.53 -10.48
N GLY A 241 -5.87 -0.34 -9.16
CA GLY A 241 -6.23 0.94 -8.54
C GLY A 241 -5.30 2.09 -8.92
N TYR A 242 -4.00 1.84 -9.04
CA TYR A 242 -3.04 2.89 -9.45
C TYR A 242 -3.27 3.33 -10.90
N ARG A 243 -3.55 2.36 -11.78
CA ARG A 243 -3.94 2.64 -13.17
C ARG A 243 -5.29 3.35 -13.26
N LEU A 244 -6.21 3.04 -12.36
CA LEU A 244 -7.50 3.72 -12.31
C LEU A 244 -7.32 5.19 -11.91
N ARG A 245 -6.54 5.51 -10.87
CA ARG A 245 -6.24 6.89 -10.48
C ARG A 245 -5.59 7.69 -11.63
N ALA A 246 -4.67 7.07 -12.37
CA ALA A 246 -4.12 7.69 -13.58
C ALA A 246 -5.19 7.92 -14.67
N ALA A 247 -6.12 6.97 -14.87
CA ALA A 247 -7.20 7.11 -15.85
C ALA A 247 -8.23 8.18 -15.47
N THR A 248 -8.57 8.33 -14.19
CA THR A 248 -9.47 9.40 -13.74
C THR A 248 -8.83 10.79 -13.97
N LEU A 249 -7.51 10.91 -13.78
CA LEU A 249 -6.76 12.12 -14.10
C LEU A 249 -6.63 12.40 -15.60
N GLN A 250 -6.48 11.36 -16.43
CA GLN A 250 -6.53 11.52 -17.89
C GLN A 250 -7.86 12.13 -18.32
N TYR A 251 -8.98 11.68 -17.73
CA TYR A 251 -10.27 12.29 -17.97
C TYR A 251 -10.32 13.76 -17.50
N GLN A 252 -9.85 14.06 -16.28
CA GLN A 252 -9.77 15.43 -15.73
C GLN A 252 -8.97 16.38 -16.64
N THR A 253 -7.91 15.88 -17.27
CA THR A 253 -7.00 16.66 -18.13
C THR A 253 -7.39 16.63 -19.62
N GLY A 254 -8.48 15.95 -19.98
CA GLY A 254 -9.06 15.95 -21.33
C GLY A 254 -8.62 14.81 -22.25
N ASP A 255 -7.75 13.90 -21.81
CA ASP A 255 -7.39 12.68 -22.55
C ASP A 255 -8.45 11.57 -22.36
N ILE A 256 -9.68 11.87 -22.80
CA ILE A 256 -10.87 11.05 -22.58
C ILE A 256 -10.73 9.67 -23.24
N ALA A 257 -10.17 9.61 -24.45
CA ALA A 257 -10.00 8.36 -25.19
C ALA A 257 -9.11 7.36 -24.44
N LYS A 258 -7.97 7.84 -23.92
CA LYS A 258 -7.04 7.02 -23.14
C LYS A 258 -7.60 6.62 -21.79
N ALA A 259 -8.34 7.52 -21.14
CA ALA A 259 -9.05 7.23 -19.89
C ALA A 259 -10.01 6.05 -20.07
N LYS A 260 -10.90 6.13 -21.07
CA LYS A 260 -11.85 5.05 -21.39
C LYS A 260 -11.16 3.74 -21.75
N GLN A 261 -10.10 3.80 -22.56
CA GLN A 261 -9.33 2.62 -22.93
C GLN A 261 -8.74 1.92 -21.69
N THR A 262 -8.17 2.70 -20.78
CA THR A 262 -7.58 2.19 -19.52
C THR A 262 -8.64 1.58 -18.62
N MET A 263 -9.76 2.28 -18.38
CA MET A 263 -10.87 1.77 -17.57
C MET A 263 -11.45 0.46 -18.13
N ARG A 264 -11.69 0.39 -19.45
CA ARG A 264 -12.12 -0.86 -20.12
C ARG A 264 -11.08 -1.97 -19.96
N GLY A 265 -9.79 -1.65 -20.03
CA GLY A 265 -8.71 -2.60 -19.82
C GLY A 265 -8.70 -3.19 -18.41
N ILE A 266 -8.97 -2.36 -17.39
CA ILE A 266 -9.12 -2.80 -15.99
C ILE A 266 -10.32 -3.72 -15.86
N ILE A 267 -11.50 -3.32 -16.35
CA ILE A 267 -12.74 -4.12 -16.26
C ILE A 267 -12.58 -5.48 -16.96
N ARG A 268 -11.92 -5.52 -18.14
CA ARG A 268 -11.66 -6.79 -18.86
C ARG A 268 -10.80 -7.77 -18.06
N LYS A 269 -9.79 -7.28 -17.33
CA LYS A 269 -8.88 -8.12 -16.53
C LYS A 269 -9.46 -8.45 -15.14
N ASN A 270 -10.27 -7.54 -14.62
CA ASN A 270 -10.83 -7.59 -13.28
C ASN A 270 -12.34 -7.35 -13.39
N SER A 271 -13.07 -8.41 -13.76
CA SER A 271 -14.52 -8.33 -14.00
C SER A 271 -15.33 -7.90 -12.78
N ASN A 272 -14.78 -7.90 -11.56
CA ASN A 272 -15.49 -7.47 -10.36
C ASN A 272 -15.01 -6.10 -9.84
N TYR A 273 -14.31 -5.32 -10.67
CA TYR A 273 -13.81 -4.00 -10.28
C TYR A 273 -14.92 -2.93 -10.41
N ALA A 274 -15.66 -2.70 -9.33
CA ALA A 274 -16.84 -1.83 -9.31
C ALA A 274 -16.49 -0.35 -9.57
N GLU A 275 -15.44 0.18 -8.94
CA GLU A 275 -15.05 1.59 -9.09
C GLU A 275 -14.68 1.95 -10.53
N ALA A 276 -14.04 1.04 -11.26
CA ALA A 276 -13.69 1.26 -12.67
C ALA A 276 -14.94 1.31 -13.56
N ARG A 277 -16.00 0.56 -13.20
CA ARG A 277 -17.29 0.65 -13.89
C ARG A 277 -18.00 1.96 -13.58
N ALA A 278 -18.08 2.35 -12.31
CA ALA A 278 -18.70 3.60 -11.91
C ALA A 278 -17.98 4.80 -12.55
N ALA A 279 -16.64 4.79 -12.57
CA ALA A 279 -15.85 5.80 -13.28
C ALA A 279 -16.13 5.79 -14.80
N LEU A 280 -16.18 4.62 -15.43
CA LEU A 280 -16.50 4.52 -16.86
C LEU A 280 -17.95 4.92 -17.17
N ALA A 281 -18.89 4.67 -16.26
CA ALA A 281 -20.27 5.13 -16.36
C ALA A 281 -20.33 6.65 -16.36
N ALA A 282 -19.64 7.31 -15.41
CA ALA A 282 -19.52 8.76 -15.35
C ALA A 282 -18.98 9.35 -16.67
N VAL A 283 -17.93 8.74 -17.23
CA VAL A 283 -17.33 9.20 -18.50
C VAL A 283 -18.30 9.02 -19.67
N ASN A 284 -18.98 7.88 -19.79
CA ASN A 284 -19.93 7.66 -20.89
C ASN A 284 -21.15 8.57 -20.77
N TRP A 285 -21.62 8.84 -19.55
CA TRP A 285 -22.68 9.81 -19.28
C TRP A 285 -22.30 11.21 -19.77
N ALA A 286 -21.08 11.68 -19.44
CA ALA A 286 -20.61 13.00 -19.88
C ALA A 286 -20.48 13.13 -21.40
N GLU A 287 -20.22 12.04 -22.12
CA GLU A 287 -20.19 12.01 -23.59
C GLU A 287 -21.57 11.80 -24.24
N GLY A 288 -22.64 11.67 -23.45
CA GLY A 288 -24.00 11.45 -23.96
C GLY A 288 -24.33 10.00 -24.33
N ASN A 289 -23.47 9.05 -24.00
CA ASN A 289 -23.71 7.61 -24.20
C ASN A 289 -24.54 7.05 -23.05
N VAL A 290 -25.80 7.48 -22.93
CA VAL A 290 -26.67 7.23 -21.78
C VAL A 290 -26.85 5.74 -21.51
N ASP A 291 -27.32 4.95 -22.48
CA ASP A 291 -27.59 3.51 -22.31
C ASP A 291 -26.38 2.74 -21.75
N VAL A 292 -25.18 3.07 -22.25
CA VAL A 292 -23.92 2.45 -21.80
C VAL A 292 -23.58 2.87 -20.37
N ALA A 293 -23.86 4.12 -20.00
CA ALA A 293 -23.63 4.61 -18.64
C ALA A 293 -24.56 3.92 -17.64
N GLU A 294 -25.85 3.73 -17.98
CA GLU A 294 -26.81 3.06 -17.10
C GLU A 294 -26.42 1.59 -16.87
N GLU A 295 -26.06 0.87 -17.93
CA GLU A 295 -25.63 -0.53 -17.84
C GLU A 295 -24.37 -0.68 -16.95
N LEU A 296 -23.39 0.21 -17.13
CA LEU A 296 -22.16 0.19 -16.34
C LEU A 296 -22.41 0.54 -14.87
N LEU A 297 -23.29 1.50 -14.58
CA LEU A 297 -23.66 1.87 -13.22
C LEU A 297 -24.41 0.72 -12.53
N ALA A 298 -25.42 0.15 -13.19
CA ALA A 298 -26.14 -1.02 -12.67
C ALA A 298 -25.17 -2.17 -12.35
N SER A 299 -24.21 -2.44 -13.25
CA SER A 299 -23.19 -3.44 -13.01
C SER A 299 -22.23 -3.08 -11.85
N ALA A 300 -21.95 -1.80 -11.61
CA ALA A 300 -21.17 -1.37 -10.44
C ALA A 300 -21.96 -1.58 -9.14
N GLU A 301 -23.26 -1.29 -9.15
CA GLU A 301 -24.16 -1.46 -8.02
C GLU A 301 -24.38 -2.93 -7.66
N ASP A 302 -24.48 -3.82 -8.64
CA ASP A 302 -24.57 -5.26 -8.39
C ASP A 302 -23.33 -5.81 -7.67
N LEU A 303 -22.18 -5.18 -7.87
CA LEU A 303 -20.93 -5.54 -7.22
C LEU A 303 -20.78 -4.92 -5.83
N ASP A 304 -21.17 -3.65 -5.66
CA ASP A 304 -21.10 -2.94 -4.38
C ASP A 304 -22.12 -1.78 -4.27
N GLY A 305 -23.40 -2.14 -4.14
CA GLY A 305 -24.51 -1.21 -4.33
C GLY A 305 -24.69 -0.09 -3.32
N ALA A 306 -24.05 -0.14 -2.14
CA ALA A 306 -24.20 0.95 -1.18
C ALA A 306 -23.32 2.15 -1.56
N LEU A 307 -22.05 1.91 -1.91
CA LEU A 307 -21.14 3.01 -2.23
C LEU A 307 -21.65 3.81 -3.44
N TRP A 308 -22.04 3.12 -4.50
CA TRP A 308 -22.30 3.76 -5.79
C TRP A 308 -23.60 4.58 -5.82
N LYS A 309 -24.43 4.48 -4.78
CA LYS A 309 -25.69 5.24 -4.64
C LYS A 309 -25.55 6.51 -3.81
N ASP A 310 -24.52 6.61 -2.97
CA ASP A 310 -24.30 7.76 -2.10
C ASP A 310 -23.13 8.62 -2.59
N LEU A 311 -23.45 9.82 -3.08
CA LEU A 311 -22.46 10.79 -3.56
C LEU A 311 -21.46 11.25 -2.50
N ASN A 312 -21.84 11.25 -1.22
CA ASN A 312 -20.94 11.58 -0.13
C ASN A 312 -19.97 10.42 0.10
N GLU A 313 -20.46 9.18 0.09
CA GLU A 313 -19.58 8.02 0.20
C GLU A 313 -18.61 7.95 -0.99
N VAL A 314 -19.06 8.18 -2.23
CA VAL A 314 -18.18 8.23 -3.41
C VAL A 314 -17.11 9.30 -3.25
N ARG A 315 -17.48 10.50 -2.76
CA ARG A 315 -16.53 11.60 -2.54
C ARG A 315 -15.44 11.20 -1.54
N GLU A 316 -15.82 10.63 -0.41
CA GLU A 316 -14.87 10.26 0.65
C GLU A 316 -14.01 9.05 0.26
N MET A 317 -14.57 8.07 -0.45
CA MET A 317 -13.89 6.78 -0.74
C MET A 317 -12.99 6.82 -1.98
N THR A 318 -13.35 7.59 -3.01
CA THR A 318 -12.71 7.45 -4.33
C THR A 318 -11.70 8.53 -4.66
N ARG A 319 -11.72 9.68 -3.96
CA ARG A 319 -10.84 10.82 -4.29
C ARG A 319 -10.84 11.16 -5.79
N TRP A 320 -11.99 11.02 -6.46
CA TRP A 320 -12.11 11.33 -7.87
C TRP A 320 -11.83 12.81 -8.14
N PRO A 321 -11.16 13.13 -9.26
CA PRO A 321 -10.95 14.51 -9.65
C PRO A 321 -12.30 15.21 -9.96
N PRO A 322 -12.39 16.54 -9.83
CA PRO A 322 -13.66 17.27 -9.89
C PRO A 322 -14.50 16.96 -11.13
N ALA A 323 -13.91 16.89 -12.33
CA ALA A 323 -14.64 16.64 -13.57
C ALA A 323 -15.34 15.28 -13.58
N LEU A 324 -14.68 14.25 -13.03
CA LEU A 324 -15.25 12.90 -12.97
C LEU A 324 -16.37 12.83 -11.92
N TYR A 325 -16.12 13.44 -10.75
CA TYR A 325 -17.13 13.55 -9.70
C TYR A 325 -18.38 14.30 -10.18
N ASP A 326 -18.20 15.42 -10.87
CA ASP A 326 -19.31 16.22 -11.41
C ASP A 326 -20.12 15.44 -12.47
N ALA A 327 -19.42 14.69 -13.33
CA ALA A 327 -20.08 13.83 -14.31
C ALA A 327 -20.92 12.75 -13.62
N TYR A 328 -20.37 12.09 -12.61
CA TYR A 328 -21.07 11.07 -11.83
C TYR A 328 -22.23 11.63 -11.00
N SER A 329 -22.06 12.83 -10.43
CA SER A 329 -23.14 13.53 -9.71
C SER A 329 -24.34 13.84 -10.62
N ARG A 330 -24.09 14.18 -11.88
CA ARG A 330 -25.18 14.38 -12.86
C ARG A 330 -25.84 13.05 -13.24
N LEU A 331 -25.08 11.96 -13.35
CA LEU A 331 -25.60 10.61 -13.63
C LEU A 331 -26.58 10.17 -12.53
N LEU A 332 -26.17 10.22 -11.26
CA LEU A 332 -27.01 9.78 -10.12
C LEU A 332 -28.26 10.63 -9.89
N LYS A 333 -28.32 11.87 -10.41
CA LYS A 333 -29.53 12.69 -10.34
C LYS A 333 -30.62 12.22 -11.30
N VAL A 334 -30.24 11.53 -12.38
CA VAL A 334 -31.16 11.05 -13.41
C VAL A 334 -31.51 9.57 -13.19
N ILE A 335 -30.56 8.79 -12.68
CA ILE A 335 -30.71 7.37 -12.41
C ILE A 335 -30.58 7.16 -10.89
N PRO A 336 -31.69 7.25 -10.14
CA PRO A 336 -31.70 7.18 -8.68
C PRO A 336 -31.57 5.76 -8.10
#